data_AF-A0A258KUU4-F1
#
_entry.id   AF-A0A258KUU4-F1
#
_cell.length_a   1.000
_cell.length_b   1.000
_cell.length_c   1.000
_cell.angle_alpha   90.00
_cell.angle_beta   90.00
_cell.angle_gamma   90.00
#
_symmetry.space_group_name_H-M   'P 1'
#
loop_
_entity.id
_entity.type
_entity.pdbx_description
1 polymer ?
#
loop_
_entity_poly.entity_id
_entity_poly.type
_entity_poly.pdbx_seq_one_letter_code
_entity_poly.pdbx_strand_id
1 'polypeptide(L)'
;MKRIGYAVAVPFVLAAYCTAALADAEAEKYVDDALPLMYHSCASVVEESQGDTAKVDKVIRALLAVSLYNREIDITKYATTDAEKTELQQKFAAALGDECKKDNNALLAGAIDDAVATVLQTGQ
;
A
#
# COMPACT_ATOMS: atom_id res chain seq x y z
N MET A 1 59.06 32.06 -22.99
CA MET A 1 57.72 31.54 -23.37
C MET A 1 57.77 30.02 -23.30
N LYS A 2 57.12 29.43 -22.28
CA LYS A 2 57.23 27.99 -21.93
C LYS A 2 55.93 27.31 -22.35
N ARG A 3 56.02 26.34 -23.27
CA ARG A 3 54.86 25.55 -23.75
C ARG A 3 54.41 24.61 -22.62
N ILE A 4 53.17 24.75 -22.18
CA ILE A 4 52.53 23.84 -21.23
C ILE A 4 51.59 22.96 -22.05
N GLY A 5 51.96 21.69 -22.22
CA GLY A 5 51.10 20.69 -22.84
C GLY A 5 50.01 20.29 -21.85
N TYR A 6 48.75 20.38 -22.28
CA TYR A 6 47.61 19.87 -21.53
C TYR A 6 47.41 18.40 -21.91
N ALA A 7 47.71 17.50 -20.98
CA ALA A 7 47.27 16.12 -21.05
C ALA A 7 45.75 16.08 -20.83
N VAL A 8 45.01 15.62 -21.85
CA VAL A 8 43.56 15.40 -21.75
C VAL A 8 43.36 14.08 -20.99
N ALA A 9 43.13 14.17 -19.67
CA ALA A 9 42.65 13.05 -18.89
C ALA A 9 41.15 12.89 -19.17
N VAL A 10 40.79 11.86 -19.94
CA VAL A 10 39.39 11.45 -20.16
C VAL A 10 38.89 10.84 -18.85
N PRO A 11 37.91 11.42 -18.16
CA PRO A 11 37.35 10.80 -16.98
C PRO A 11 36.53 9.59 -17.43
N PHE A 12 36.96 8.42 -16.99
CA PHE A 12 36.21 7.17 -17.11
C PHE A 12 34.91 7.35 -16.34
N VAL A 13 33.79 7.54 -17.06
CA VAL A 13 32.46 7.58 -16.48
C VAL A 13 32.19 6.19 -15.91
N LEU A 14 32.31 6.05 -14.59
CA LEU A 14 31.75 4.94 -13.84
C LEU A 14 30.24 4.97 -14.09
N ALA A 15 29.79 4.14 -15.05
CA ALA A 15 28.40 3.80 -15.19
C ALA A 15 27.99 3.20 -13.84
N ALA A 16 27.29 4.00 -13.04
CA ALA A 16 26.57 3.49 -11.89
C ALA A 16 25.61 2.44 -12.43
N TYR A 17 25.96 1.17 -12.21
CA TYR A 17 25.05 0.07 -12.39
C TYR A 17 23.89 0.38 -11.46
N CYS A 18 22.77 0.85 -12.01
CA CYS A 18 21.47 0.66 -11.39
C CYS A 18 21.34 -0.85 -11.26
N THR A 19 21.79 -1.40 -10.14
CA THR A 19 21.30 -2.67 -9.67
C THR A 19 19.81 -2.45 -9.52
N ALA A 20 19.03 -2.91 -10.50
CA ALA A 20 17.61 -3.11 -10.32
C ALA A 20 17.52 -3.95 -9.04
N ALA A 21 17.06 -3.34 -7.95
CA ALA A 21 16.64 -4.11 -6.80
C ALA A 21 15.64 -5.12 -7.35
N LEU A 22 15.96 -6.41 -7.25
CA LEU A 22 14.97 -7.45 -7.55
C LEU A 22 13.83 -7.15 -6.60
N ALA A 23 12.73 -6.63 -7.13
CA ALA A 23 11.54 -6.43 -6.32
C ALA A 23 11.12 -7.79 -5.79
N ASP A 24 10.69 -7.80 -4.53
CA ASP A 24 10.15 -8.99 -3.90
C ASP A 24 8.95 -9.47 -4.74
N ALA A 25 8.99 -10.70 -5.23
CA ALA A 25 7.94 -11.25 -6.11
C ALA A 25 6.56 -11.30 -5.42
N GLU A 26 6.53 -11.38 -4.09
CA GLU A 26 5.30 -11.27 -3.30
C GLU A 26 4.77 -9.84 -3.30
N ALA A 27 5.67 -8.86 -3.20
CA ALA A 27 5.32 -7.44 -3.28
C ALA A 27 4.79 -7.04 -4.66
N GLU A 28 5.44 -7.51 -5.73
CA GLU A 28 4.97 -7.31 -7.11
C GLU A 28 3.54 -7.84 -7.26
N LYS A 29 3.24 -9.01 -6.70
CA LYS A 29 1.90 -9.58 -6.75
C LYS A 29 0.85 -8.70 -6.07
N TYR A 30 1.14 -8.16 -4.87
CA TYR A 30 0.19 -7.28 -4.18
C TYR A 30 -0.08 -6.01 -4.98
N VAL A 31 0.98 -5.43 -5.56
CA VAL A 31 0.87 -4.24 -6.41
C VAL A 31 0.04 -4.56 -7.66
N ASP A 32 0.34 -5.65 -8.37
CA ASP A 32 -0.38 -6.04 -9.58
C ASP A 32 -1.87 -6.32 -9.33
N ASP A 33 -2.20 -7.00 -8.23
CA ASP A 33 -3.58 -7.30 -7.85
C ASP A 33 -4.35 -6.01 -7.46
N ALA A 34 -3.66 -5.01 -6.90
CA ALA A 34 -4.25 -3.78 -6.38
C ALA A 34 -4.29 -2.62 -7.39
N LEU A 35 -3.35 -2.55 -8.34
CA LEU A 35 -3.24 -1.50 -9.35
C LEU A 35 -4.57 -1.17 -10.06
N PRO A 36 -5.35 -2.15 -10.56
CA PRO A 36 -6.62 -1.85 -11.23
C PRO A 36 -7.70 -1.30 -10.27
N LEU A 37 -7.46 -1.34 -8.96
CA LEU A 37 -8.42 -1.00 -7.90
C LEU A 37 -8.07 0.32 -7.19
N MET A 38 -6.91 0.90 -7.47
CA MET A 38 -6.35 2.08 -6.77
C MET A 38 -7.24 3.33 -6.83
N TYR A 39 -8.08 3.44 -7.87
CA TYR A 39 -8.89 4.63 -8.13
C TYR A 39 -10.33 4.52 -7.61
N HIS A 40 -10.70 3.42 -6.96
CA HIS A 40 -11.98 3.38 -6.27
C HIS A 40 -12.02 4.38 -5.11
N SER A 41 -13.17 5.00 -4.92
CA SER A 41 -13.53 5.68 -3.67
C SER A 41 -14.45 4.79 -2.82
N CYS A 42 -14.74 5.22 -1.59
CA CYS A 42 -15.76 4.55 -0.77
C CYS A 42 -17.14 4.54 -1.46
N ALA A 43 -17.47 5.59 -2.21
CA ALA A 43 -18.68 5.63 -3.04
C ALA A 43 -18.58 4.68 -4.24
N SER A 44 -17.53 4.81 -5.05
CA SER A 44 -17.47 4.12 -6.34
C SER A 44 -17.32 2.61 -6.18
N VAL A 45 -16.63 2.12 -5.14
CA VAL A 45 -16.52 0.68 -4.90
C VAL A 45 -17.90 0.04 -4.68
N VAL A 46 -18.83 0.74 -4.01
CA VAL A 46 -20.18 0.24 -3.76
C VAL A 46 -21.04 0.31 -5.02
N GLU A 47 -20.96 1.44 -5.74
CA GLU A 47 -21.71 1.66 -6.99
C GLU A 47 -21.30 0.67 -8.08
N GLU A 48 -20.00 0.52 -8.34
CA GLU A 48 -19.45 -0.37 -9.37
C GLU A 48 -19.64 -1.86 -9.01
N SER A 49 -19.71 -2.17 -7.72
CA SER A 49 -20.05 -3.52 -7.25
C SER A 49 -21.54 -3.84 -7.39
N GLN A 50 -22.41 -2.87 -7.68
CA GLN A 50 -23.86 -3.03 -7.78
C GLN A 50 -24.47 -3.67 -6.52
N GLY A 51 -23.93 -3.33 -5.35
CA GLY A 51 -24.34 -3.90 -4.06
C GLY A 51 -23.83 -5.32 -3.77
N ASP A 52 -22.99 -5.90 -4.63
CA ASP A 52 -22.31 -7.17 -4.36
C ASP A 52 -21.20 -6.98 -3.31
N THR A 53 -21.51 -7.37 -2.08
CA THR A 53 -20.59 -7.23 -0.95
C THR A 53 -19.33 -8.09 -1.09
N ALA A 54 -19.36 -9.18 -1.86
CA ALA A 54 -18.18 -10.00 -2.10
C ALA A 54 -17.19 -9.30 -3.03
N LYS A 55 -17.68 -8.49 -3.99
CA LYS A 55 -16.81 -7.65 -4.83
C LYS A 55 -16.16 -6.53 -4.02
N VAL A 56 -16.95 -5.86 -3.16
CA VAL A 56 -16.42 -4.83 -2.25
C VAL A 56 -15.34 -5.41 -1.34
N ASP A 57 -15.60 -6.57 -0.72
CA ASP A 57 -14.63 -7.26 0.16
C ASP A 57 -13.34 -7.63 -0.61
N LYS A 58 -13.46 -8.11 -1.85
CA LYS A 58 -12.29 -8.39 -2.70
C LYS A 58 -11.44 -7.15 -2.93
N VAL A 59 -12.07 -6.01 -3.23
CA VAL A 59 -11.35 -4.73 -3.43
C VAL A 59 -10.65 -4.31 -2.14
N ILE A 60 -11.36 -4.30 -1.02
CA ILE A 60 -10.81 -3.92 0.29
C ILE A 60 -9.61 -4.80 0.64
N ARG A 61 -9.69 -6.12 0.42
CA ARG A 61 -8.58 -7.05 0.73
C ARG A 61 -7.33 -6.80 -0.10
N ALA A 62 -7.48 -6.54 -1.40
CA ALA A 62 -6.33 -6.24 -2.27
C ALA A 62 -5.61 -4.97 -1.83
N LEU A 63 -6.38 -3.91 -1.52
CA LEU A 63 -5.84 -2.64 -1.04
C LEU A 63 -5.23 -2.74 0.36
N LEU A 64 -5.87 -3.49 1.26
CA LEU A 64 -5.37 -3.75 2.60
C LEU A 64 -4.03 -4.49 2.58
N ALA A 65 -3.87 -5.48 1.69
CA ALA A 65 -2.61 -6.22 1.56
C ALA A 65 -1.45 -5.29 1.20
N VAL A 66 -1.65 -4.35 0.26
CA VAL A 66 -0.65 -3.33 -0.09
C VAL A 66 -0.34 -2.42 1.09
N SER A 67 -1.34 -1.97 1.84
CA SER A 67 -1.12 -1.11 3.02
C SER A 67 -0.31 -1.83 4.11
N LEU A 68 -0.66 -3.08 4.43
CA LEU A 68 0.08 -3.89 5.40
C LEU A 68 1.52 -4.11 4.96
N TYR A 69 1.74 -4.43 3.69
CA TYR A 69 3.07 -4.59 3.11
C TYR A 69 3.90 -3.29 3.21
N ASN A 70 3.34 -2.16 2.76
CA ASN A 70 4.02 -0.86 2.78
C ASN A 70 4.39 -0.38 4.19
N ARG A 71 3.65 -0.84 5.21
CA ARG A 71 3.90 -0.54 6.62
C ARG A 71 4.74 -1.60 7.33
N GLU A 72 5.19 -2.63 6.62
CA GLU A 72 5.94 -3.77 7.16
C GLU A 72 5.21 -4.45 8.33
N ILE A 73 3.87 -4.49 8.26
CA ILE A 73 3.01 -5.04 9.31
C ILE A 73 2.79 -6.53 9.07
N ASP A 74 3.26 -7.33 10.02
CA ASP A 74 2.86 -8.74 10.14
C ASP A 74 1.59 -8.84 11.01
N ILE A 75 0.44 -8.96 10.35
CA ILE A 75 -0.88 -9.02 11.00
C ILE A 75 -1.03 -10.21 11.97
N THR A 76 -0.22 -11.27 11.79
CA THR A 76 -0.29 -12.46 12.66
C THR A 76 0.17 -12.18 14.08
N LYS A 77 0.92 -11.08 14.28
CA LYS A 77 1.34 -10.59 15.61
C LYS A 77 0.23 -9.87 16.36
N TYR A 78 -0.85 -9.49 15.68
CA TYR A 78 -1.94 -8.71 16.26
C TYR A 78 -3.17 -9.54 16.64
N ALA A 79 -3.34 -10.73 16.04
CA ALA A 79 -4.43 -11.64 16.35
C ALA A 79 -4.04 -13.09 16.05
N THR A 80 -4.18 -13.96 17.06
CA THR A 80 -3.82 -15.38 16.95
C THR A 80 -5.04 -16.29 17.00
N THR A 81 -6.03 -15.93 17.81
CA THR A 81 -7.30 -16.65 17.95
C THR A 81 -8.36 -16.12 16.99
N ASP A 82 -9.38 -16.92 16.70
CA ASP A 82 -10.48 -16.49 15.83
C ASP A 82 -11.32 -15.36 16.45
N ALA A 83 -11.39 -15.31 17.80
CA ALA A 83 -12.02 -14.22 18.52
C ALA A 83 -11.24 -12.90 18.33
N GLU A 84 -9.91 -12.93 18.50
CA GLU A 84 -9.05 -11.76 18.27
C GLU A 84 -9.11 -11.28 16.82
N LYS A 85 -9.12 -12.21 15.85
CA LYS A 85 -9.24 -11.86 14.43
C LYS A 85 -10.57 -11.20 14.13
N THR A 86 -11.66 -11.69 14.74
CA THR A 86 -12.99 -11.11 14.60
C THR A 86 -13.05 -9.70 15.19
N GLU A 87 -12.49 -9.52 16.38
CA GLU A 87 -12.40 -8.20 17.02
C GLU A 87 -11.57 -7.22 16.17
N LEU A 88 -10.44 -7.69 15.62
CA LEU A 88 -9.58 -6.88 14.78
C LEU A 88 -10.28 -6.44 13.49
N GLN A 89 -11.00 -7.37 12.85
CA GLN A 89 -11.82 -7.07 11.68
C GLN A 89 -12.90 -6.03 11.99
N GLN A 90 -13.56 -6.12 13.16
CA GLN A 90 -14.57 -5.16 13.58
C GLN A 90 -13.98 -3.77 13.82
N LYS A 91 -12.81 -3.68 14.47
CA LYS A 91 -12.08 -2.41 14.66
C LYS A 91 -11.70 -1.78 13.33
N PHE A 92 -11.17 -2.57 12.39
CA PHE A 92 -10.84 -2.11 11.05
C PHE A 92 -12.07 -1.62 10.29
N ALA A 93 -13.17 -2.38 10.29
CA ALA A 93 -14.40 -2.00 9.61
C ALA A 93 -15.00 -0.70 10.19
N ALA A 94 -14.94 -0.51 11.50
CA ALA A 94 -15.38 0.73 12.15
C ALA A 94 -14.50 1.91 11.72
N ALA A 95 -13.18 1.78 11.79
CA ALA A 95 -12.24 2.83 11.40
C ALA A 95 -12.38 3.21 9.91
N LEU A 96 -12.45 2.22 9.01
CA LEU A 96 -12.68 2.46 7.58
C LEU A 96 -14.03 3.14 7.34
N GLY A 97 -15.07 2.72 8.06
CA GLY A 97 -16.38 3.36 8.00
C GLY A 97 -16.33 4.83 8.43
N ASP A 98 -15.50 5.19 9.40
CA ASP A 98 -15.30 6.57 9.81
C ASP A 98 -14.49 7.37 8.79
N GLU A 99 -13.46 6.80 8.15
CA GLU A 99 -12.76 7.45 7.03
C GLU A 99 -13.71 7.73 5.86
N CYS A 100 -14.52 6.75 5.46
CA CYS A 100 -15.49 6.92 4.38
C CYS A 100 -16.58 7.96 4.69
N LYS A 101 -16.90 8.20 5.97
CA LYS A 101 -17.83 9.27 6.37
C LYS A 101 -17.20 10.66 6.30
N LYS A 102 -15.88 10.78 6.48
CA LYS A 102 -15.17 12.07 6.39
C LYS A 102 -15.18 12.59 4.95
N ASP A 103 -14.83 11.72 4.00
CA ASP A 103 -14.91 12.00 2.57
C ASP A 103 -15.20 10.71 1.79
N ASN A 104 -16.45 10.56 1.35
CA ASN A 104 -16.89 9.37 0.62
C ASN A 104 -16.30 9.28 -0.80
N ASN A 105 -15.71 10.38 -1.32
CA ASN A 105 -15.12 10.44 -2.65
C ASN A 105 -13.58 10.39 -2.62
N ALA A 106 -12.96 10.36 -1.43
CA ALA A 106 -11.54 10.13 -1.29
C ALA A 106 -11.15 8.73 -1.81
N LEU A 107 -9.88 8.57 -2.21
CA LEU A 107 -9.36 7.27 -2.64
C LEU A 107 -9.49 6.25 -1.51
N LEU A 108 -10.13 5.12 -1.79
CA LEU A 108 -10.34 4.03 -0.85
C LEU A 108 -9.02 3.47 -0.34
N ALA A 109 -7.98 3.46 -1.17
CA ALA A 109 -6.64 3.05 -0.76
C ALA A 109 -6.08 3.91 0.39
N GLY A 110 -6.31 5.23 0.35
CA GLY A 110 -5.91 6.14 1.43
C GLY A 110 -6.74 5.92 2.70
N ALA A 111 -8.07 5.79 2.56
CA ALA A 111 -8.96 5.50 3.69
C ALA A 111 -8.61 4.17 4.39
N ILE A 112 -8.23 3.14 3.63
CA ILE A 112 -7.76 1.87 4.17
C ILE A 112 -6.43 2.06 4.92
N ASP A 113 -5.51 2.82 4.36
CA ASP A 113 -4.20 3.06 4.96
C ASP A 113 -4.28 3.83 6.29
N ASP A 114 -5.21 4.80 6.38
CA ASP A 114 -5.52 5.54 7.60
C ASP A 114 -6.24 4.67 8.64
N ALA A 115 -7.15 3.79 8.20
CA ALA A 115 -7.82 2.83 9.07
C ALA A 115 -6.81 1.82 9.66
N VAL A 116 -5.85 1.34 8.85
CA VAL A 116 -4.75 0.47 9.30
C VAL A 116 -3.90 1.18 10.35
N ALA A 117 -3.48 2.42 10.10
CA ALA A 117 -2.71 3.21 11.07
C ALA A 117 -3.48 3.38 12.39
N THR A 118 -4.76 3.71 12.29
CA THR A 118 -5.64 3.91 13.44
C THR A 118 -5.75 2.66 14.29
N VAL A 119 -5.86 1.48 13.69
CA VAL A 119 -6.09 0.23 14.43
C VAL A 119 -4.80 -0.42 14.93
N LEU A 120 -3.72 -0.35 14.17
CA LEU A 120 -2.50 -1.13 14.42
C LEU A 120 -1.30 -0.31 14.91
N GLN A 121 -1.32 1.02 14.76
CA GLN A 121 -0.18 1.88 15.09
C GLN A 121 -0.45 2.91 16.19
N THR A 122 -1.69 3.04 16.70
CA THR A 122 -2.01 3.95 17.82
C THR A 122 -1.63 3.41 19.21
N GLY A 123 -0.70 2.45 19.29
CA GLY A 123 -0.28 1.80 20.54
C GLY A 123 1.23 1.56 20.68
N GLN A 124 2.06 2.19 19.84
CA GLN A 124 3.53 2.24 20.01
C GLN A 124 3.98 3.62 20.50
#